data_AF-A0A8B8ZQQ9-F1
#
_entry.id   AF-A0A8B8ZQQ9-F1
#
_cell.length_a   1.000
_cell.length_b   1.000
_cell.length_c   1.000
_cell.angle_alpha   90.00
_cell.angle_beta   90.00
_cell.angle_gamma   90.00
#
_symmetry.space_group_name_H-M   'P 1'
#
loop_
_entity.id
_entity.type
_entity.pdbx_description
1 polymer ?
#
loop_
_entity_poly.entity_id
_entity_poly.type
_entity_poly.pdbx_seq_one_letter_code
_entity_poly.pdbx_strand_id
1 'polypeptide(L)'
;MAHSQSYPLSKCLPSQTEEEMENQKRTYQYFRHLVSTLPRVGGFKRPFYCYNGWYARLPSLVSAMVAREHFQAQPTDVLLATCPKSGTTWLKALLFATVNRSSHTNSHPPLATLSPHQCVPSLEFSVYVNDRIPDLDALSSPRLFGTHIPFQSLPASVIDSGCRIVYLYRDPKDCFISLWHFANKFRAKDNIELWTLDEFLEHFSNGISPFGPYWDHVLGYWNGHLERPQKVLFLKYEELMQHPEVHLKRLAEFVGCPFTEDEEKEGVVEGIIRLCSFENLSNLEVNKIGRSELAIGTVENSIFFRRGEVGDWVNHLTPEMARRLEEITESKFRGSGLSF
;
A
#
# COMPACT_ATOMS: atom_id res chain seq x y z
N MET A 1 -4.01 -32.13 -14.05
CA MET A 1 -3.37 -31.99 -12.72
C MET A 1 -3.25 -30.51 -12.42
N ALA A 2 -4.06 -30.01 -11.49
CA ALA A 2 -4.10 -28.59 -11.14
C ALA A 2 -2.83 -28.24 -10.38
N HIS A 3 -1.90 -27.54 -11.05
CA HIS A 3 -0.83 -26.85 -10.34
C HIS A 3 -1.49 -25.83 -9.42
N SER A 4 -1.39 -26.01 -8.10
CA SER A 4 -1.67 -24.91 -7.19
C SER A 4 -0.71 -23.79 -7.60
N GLN A 5 -1.26 -22.66 -8.03
CA GLN A 5 -0.44 -21.49 -8.37
C GLN A 5 0.21 -21.03 -7.07
N SER A 6 1.47 -21.42 -6.91
CA SER A 6 2.28 -21.06 -5.76
C SER A 6 2.43 -19.54 -5.70
N TYR A 7 2.18 -19.00 -4.52
CA TYR A 7 2.35 -17.59 -4.16
C TYR A 7 3.73 -17.09 -4.62
N PRO A 8 3.90 -15.84 -5.11
CA PRO A 8 5.21 -15.37 -5.55
C PRO A 8 6.30 -15.55 -4.47
N LEU A 9 5.99 -15.13 -3.23
CA LEU A 9 6.90 -15.28 -2.08
C LEU A 9 7.06 -16.72 -1.56
N SER A 10 6.20 -17.68 -1.92
CA SER A 10 6.42 -19.08 -1.50
C SER A 10 7.65 -19.70 -2.17
N LYS A 11 8.04 -19.14 -3.33
CA LYS A 11 9.27 -19.49 -4.06
C LYS A 11 10.52 -18.80 -3.47
N CYS A 12 10.33 -17.81 -2.60
CA CYS A 12 11.39 -17.04 -1.95
C CYS A 12 11.85 -17.62 -0.61
N LEU A 13 11.44 -18.84 -0.27
CA LEU A 13 11.90 -19.58 0.90
C LEU A 13 13.14 -20.38 0.49
N PRO A 14 14.37 -19.96 0.85
CA PRO A 14 15.57 -20.71 0.51
C PRO A 14 15.65 -22.00 1.33
N SER A 15 16.52 -22.92 0.92
CA SER A 15 17.11 -23.89 1.85
C SER A 15 18.05 -23.13 2.80
N GLN A 16 17.49 -22.56 3.87
CA GLN A 16 18.26 -21.77 4.83
C GLN A 16 18.99 -22.69 5.82
N THR A 17 20.23 -22.34 6.14
CA THR A 17 20.96 -23.00 7.23
C THR A 17 20.36 -22.63 8.58
N GLU A 18 20.60 -23.45 9.61
CA GLU A 18 20.17 -23.12 10.98
C GLU A 18 20.77 -21.80 11.47
N GLU A 19 22.00 -21.50 11.06
CA GLU A 19 22.71 -20.27 11.37
C GLU A 19 22.02 -19.04 10.75
N GLU A 20 21.62 -19.12 9.48
CA GLU A 20 20.90 -18.04 8.80
C GLU A 20 19.55 -17.75 9.46
N MET A 21 18.79 -18.80 9.81
CA MET A 21 17.51 -18.65 10.50
C MET A 21 17.69 -18.01 11.89
N GLU A 22 18.74 -18.38 12.61
CA GLU A 22 19.04 -17.79 13.91
C GLU A 22 19.48 -16.33 13.78
N ASN A 23 20.26 -15.99 12.76
CA ASN A 23 20.65 -14.61 12.48
C ASN A 23 19.42 -13.74 12.15
N GLN A 24 18.49 -14.24 11.33
CA GLN A 24 17.23 -13.52 11.04
C GLN A 24 16.42 -13.26 12.32
N LYS A 25 16.28 -14.26 13.18
CA LYS A 25 15.60 -14.08 14.48
C LYS A 25 16.27 -13.01 15.33
N ARG A 26 17.60 -12.98 15.39
CA ARG A 26 18.36 -11.94 16.11
C ARG A 26 18.11 -10.56 15.54
N THR A 27 18.11 -10.39 14.22
CA THR A 27 17.76 -9.12 13.56
C THR A 27 16.37 -8.63 13.98
N TYR A 28 15.35 -9.49 13.92
CA TYR A 28 14.00 -9.11 14.34
C TYR A 28 13.91 -8.82 15.85
N GLN A 29 14.62 -9.57 16.70
CA GLN A 29 14.68 -9.30 18.14
C GLN A 29 15.32 -7.94 18.43
N TYR A 30 16.43 -7.61 17.74
CA TYR A 30 17.07 -6.31 17.83
C TYR A 30 16.09 -5.18 17.48
N PHE A 31 15.40 -5.27 16.34
CA PHE A 31 14.44 -4.24 15.95
C PHE A 31 13.20 -4.17 16.84
N ARG A 32 12.71 -5.30 17.36
CA ARG A 32 11.62 -5.29 18.36
C ARG A 32 12.04 -4.55 19.63
N HIS A 33 13.27 -4.77 20.09
CA HIS A 33 13.81 -4.06 21.25
C HIS A 33 13.98 -2.58 20.94
N LEU A 34 14.56 -2.23 19.79
CA LEU A 34 14.69 -0.83 19.38
C LEU A 34 13.33 -0.12 19.33
N VAL A 35 12.36 -0.71 18.64
CA VAL A 35 11.01 -0.13 18.51
C VAL A 35 10.32 0.01 19.86
N SER A 36 10.47 -0.94 20.79
CA SER A 36 9.83 -0.86 22.10
C SER A 36 10.36 0.29 22.97
N THR A 37 11.56 0.82 22.66
CA THR A 37 12.13 2.01 23.31
C THR A 37 11.72 3.35 22.70
N LEU A 38 11.04 3.34 21.54
CA LEU A 38 10.62 4.57 20.87
C LEU A 38 9.45 5.25 21.60
N PRO A 39 9.30 6.57 21.44
CA PRO A 39 8.11 7.27 21.92
C PRO A 39 6.84 6.64 21.35
N ARG A 40 5.83 6.45 22.20
CA ARG A 40 4.55 5.85 21.81
C ARG A 40 3.35 6.71 22.18
N VAL A 41 2.31 6.67 21.35
CA VAL A 41 1.04 7.40 21.54
C VAL A 41 -0.13 6.43 21.45
N GLY A 42 -1.19 6.68 22.22
CA GLY A 42 -2.40 5.86 22.27
C GLY A 42 -2.43 4.86 23.43
N GLY A 43 -3.57 4.16 23.57
CA GLY A 43 -3.83 3.26 24.70
C GLY A 43 -2.98 1.98 24.71
N PHE A 44 -2.96 1.30 25.86
CA PHE A 44 -2.12 0.12 26.11
C PHE A 44 -2.30 -1.03 25.11
N LYS A 45 -3.51 -1.26 24.57
CA LYS A 45 -3.79 -2.41 23.70
C LYS A 45 -3.20 -2.26 22.29
N ARG A 46 -3.11 -1.03 21.74
CA ARG A 46 -2.65 -0.77 20.37
C ARG A 46 -1.95 0.59 20.24
N PRO A 47 -0.79 0.77 20.87
CA PRO A 47 -0.04 2.00 20.72
C PRO A 47 0.56 2.13 19.32
N PHE A 48 0.69 3.38 18.87
CA PHE A 48 1.57 3.75 17.76
C PHE A 48 2.94 4.13 18.30
N TYR A 49 4.00 3.70 17.63
CA TYR A 49 5.38 4.07 17.91
C TYR A 49 5.81 5.11 16.88
N CYS A 50 6.47 6.17 17.35
CA CYS A 50 6.99 7.25 16.53
C CYS A 50 8.45 6.98 16.16
N TYR A 51 8.73 6.89 14.87
CA TYR A 51 10.07 6.76 14.32
C TYR A 51 10.29 7.89 13.31
N ASN A 52 11.29 8.75 13.54
CA ASN A 52 11.60 9.87 12.63
C ASN A 52 10.37 10.71 12.22
N GLY A 53 9.45 10.94 13.16
CA GLY A 53 8.26 11.76 12.94
C GLY A 53 7.07 11.03 12.30
N TRP A 54 7.16 9.74 11.97
CA TRP A 54 6.03 8.95 11.47
C TRP A 54 5.65 7.81 12.40
N TYR A 55 4.39 7.37 12.30
CA TYR A 55 3.77 6.48 13.28
C TYR A 55 3.44 5.11 12.70
N ALA A 56 3.79 4.03 13.38
CA ALA A 56 3.32 2.68 13.03
C ALA A 56 3.15 1.80 14.26
N ARG A 57 2.41 0.69 14.08
CA ARG A 57 2.32 -0.33 15.14
C ARG A 57 3.60 -1.14 15.17
N LEU A 58 3.93 -1.70 16.34
CA LEU A 58 5.18 -2.43 16.56
C LEU A 58 5.50 -3.45 15.46
N PRO A 59 4.59 -4.37 15.04
CA PRO A 59 4.93 -5.35 14.01
C PRO A 59 5.29 -4.69 12.67
N SER A 60 4.48 -3.75 12.20
CA SER A 60 4.73 -3.03 10.94
C SER A 60 5.98 -2.15 10.97
N LEU A 61 6.30 -1.55 12.12
CA LEU A 61 7.49 -0.71 12.24
C LEU A 61 8.76 -1.55 12.27
N VAL A 62 8.75 -2.68 12.97
CA VAL A 62 9.84 -3.67 12.93
C VAL A 62 10.04 -4.17 11.50
N SER A 63 8.97 -4.58 10.82
CA SER A 63 9.03 -5.03 9.42
C SER A 63 9.57 -3.95 8.48
N ALA A 64 9.18 -2.69 8.68
CA ALA A 64 9.72 -1.57 7.90
C ALA A 64 11.22 -1.35 8.15
N MET A 65 11.70 -1.50 9.39
CA MET A 65 13.13 -1.39 9.71
C MET A 65 13.95 -2.53 9.12
N VAL A 66 13.43 -3.77 9.19
CA VAL A 66 14.05 -4.94 8.55
C VAL A 66 14.09 -4.75 7.03
N ALA A 67 12.99 -4.31 6.42
CA ALA A 67 12.94 -4.00 5.00
C ALA A 67 13.98 -2.92 4.62
N ARG A 68 14.15 -1.89 5.45
CA ARG A 68 15.13 -0.83 5.21
C ARG A 68 16.57 -1.36 5.15
N GLU A 69 16.90 -2.35 5.99
CA GLU A 69 18.25 -2.94 6.04
C GLU A 69 18.46 -4.02 4.97
N HIS A 70 17.44 -4.81 4.66
CA HIS A 70 17.61 -6.04 3.88
C HIS A 70 16.96 -6.03 2.49
N PHE A 71 16.12 -5.04 2.15
CA PHE A 71 15.55 -4.94 0.81
C PHE A 71 16.58 -4.44 -0.19
N GLN A 72 16.89 -5.27 -1.18
CA GLN A 72 17.78 -4.94 -2.29
C GLN A 72 16.93 -4.73 -3.55
N ALA A 73 16.62 -3.47 -3.83
CA ALA A 73 15.88 -3.11 -5.02
C ALA A 73 16.72 -3.36 -6.29
N GLN A 74 16.05 -3.82 -7.34
CA GLN A 74 16.61 -3.97 -8.68
C GLN A 74 16.09 -2.83 -9.59
N PRO A 75 16.85 -2.39 -10.61
CA PRO A 75 16.42 -1.29 -11.50
C PRO A 75 15.09 -1.54 -12.22
N THR A 76 14.71 -2.81 -12.39
CA THR A 76 13.45 -3.25 -13.02
C THR A 76 12.26 -3.30 -12.05
N ASP A 77 12.49 -3.15 -10.74
CA ASP A 77 11.42 -3.20 -9.75
C ASP A 77 10.43 -2.03 -9.91
N VAL A 78 9.18 -2.29 -9.53
CA VAL A 78 8.16 -1.26 -9.37
C VAL A 78 7.66 -1.29 -7.92
N LEU A 79 7.90 -0.19 -7.21
CA LEU A 79 7.43 0.03 -5.86
C LEU A 79 6.17 0.90 -5.86
N LEU A 80 5.04 0.31 -5.51
CA LEU A 80 3.77 0.99 -5.35
C LEU A 80 3.64 1.52 -3.93
N ALA A 81 3.61 2.84 -3.77
CA ALA A 81 3.53 3.50 -2.48
C ALA A 81 2.21 4.26 -2.31
N THR A 82 1.64 4.22 -1.10
CA THR A 82 0.45 5.00 -0.74
C THR A 82 0.46 5.27 0.76
N CYS A 83 -0.07 6.39 1.22
CA CYS A 83 -0.56 6.43 2.61
C CYS A 83 -1.73 5.44 2.72
N PRO A 84 -1.88 4.67 3.81
CA PRO A 84 -2.96 3.70 3.94
C PRO A 84 -4.32 4.31 3.59
N LYS A 85 -5.13 3.56 2.84
CA LYS A 85 -6.50 3.91 2.43
C LYS A 85 -6.63 4.94 1.31
N SER A 86 -5.53 5.28 0.64
CA SER A 86 -5.53 6.16 -0.56
C SER A 86 -5.80 5.43 -1.89
N GLY A 87 -6.32 4.20 -1.87
CA GLY A 87 -6.59 3.41 -3.10
C GLY A 87 -5.61 2.27 -3.40
N THR A 88 -4.79 1.87 -2.42
CA THR A 88 -3.74 0.84 -2.56
C THR A 88 -4.22 -0.46 -3.22
N THR A 89 -5.35 -1.02 -2.78
CA THR A 89 -5.87 -2.29 -3.31
C THR A 89 -6.19 -2.19 -4.80
N TRP A 90 -6.78 -1.08 -5.23
CA TRP A 90 -7.15 -0.85 -6.61
C TRP A 90 -5.91 -0.65 -7.48
N LEU A 91 -4.97 0.18 -7.04
CA LEU A 91 -3.73 0.41 -7.77
C LEU A 91 -2.88 -0.86 -7.88
N LYS A 92 -2.84 -1.70 -6.83
CA LYS A 92 -2.17 -3.01 -6.89
C LYS A 92 -2.78 -3.92 -7.96
N ALA A 93 -4.11 -3.95 -8.06
CA ALA A 93 -4.81 -4.73 -9.08
C ALA A 93 -4.50 -4.21 -10.49
N LEU A 94 -4.61 -2.90 -10.71
CA LEU A 94 -4.31 -2.25 -11.99
C LEU A 94 -2.86 -2.49 -12.42
N LEU A 95 -1.90 -2.26 -11.51
CA LEU A 95 -0.48 -2.47 -11.79
C LEU A 95 -0.20 -3.93 -12.15
N PHE A 96 -0.70 -4.87 -11.34
CA PHE A 96 -0.48 -6.30 -11.58
C PHE A 96 -1.10 -6.75 -12.91
N ALA A 97 -2.35 -6.38 -13.19
CA ALA A 97 -3.03 -6.71 -14.43
C ALA A 97 -2.30 -6.13 -15.65
N THR A 98 -1.83 -4.88 -15.55
CA THR A 98 -1.10 -4.19 -16.62
C THR A 98 0.23 -4.87 -16.94
N VAL A 99 1.04 -5.16 -15.92
CA VAL A 99 2.37 -5.75 -16.10
C VAL A 99 2.30 -7.18 -16.62
N ASN A 100 1.27 -7.94 -16.25
CA ASN A 100 1.17 -9.35 -16.60
C ASN A 100 0.16 -9.64 -17.73
N ARG A 101 -0.44 -8.64 -18.38
CA ARG A 101 -1.52 -8.85 -19.37
C ARG A 101 -1.16 -9.80 -20.51
N SER A 102 0.08 -9.81 -20.98
CA SER A 102 0.58 -10.68 -22.05
C SER A 102 0.71 -12.14 -21.64
N SER A 103 0.85 -12.43 -20.33
CA SER A 103 0.95 -13.80 -19.80
C SER A 103 -0.42 -14.43 -19.50
N HIS A 104 -1.52 -13.68 -19.65
CA HIS A 104 -2.85 -14.11 -19.27
C HIS A 104 -3.74 -14.44 -20.47
N THR A 105 -3.38 -15.48 -21.20
CA THR A 105 -4.24 -16.13 -22.21
C THR A 105 -5.23 -17.13 -21.59
N ASN A 106 -5.20 -17.33 -20.27
CA ASN A 106 -5.96 -18.37 -19.57
C ASN A 106 -7.31 -17.87 -19.05
N SER A 107 -8.30 -18.77 -19.03
CA SER A 107 -9.69 -18.54 -18.63
C SER A 107 -9.91 -18.03 -17.19
N HIS A 108 -8.86 -17.95 -16.36
CA HIS A 108 -8.93 -17.45 -14.98
C HIS A 108 -7.75 -16.51 -14.67
N PRO A 109 -7.97 -15.18 -14.62
CA PRO A 109 -6.90 -14.23 -14.25
C PRO A 109 -6.50 -14.42 -12.77
N PRO A 110 -5.22 -14.28 -12.37
CA PRO A 110 -4.78 -14.50 -10.99
C PRO A 110 -5.51 -13.67 -9.94
N LEU A 111 -6.05 -12.51 -10.32
CA LEU A 111 -6.89 -11.71 -9.43
C LEU A 111 -8.18 -12.44 -8.98
N ALA A 112 -8.60 -13.50 -9.68
CA ALA A 112 -9.71 -14.37 -9.29
C ALA A 112 -9.35 -15.35 -8.15
N THR A 113 -8.07 -15.67 -7.98
CA THR A 113 -7.57 -16.67 -7.01
C THR A 113 -6.65 -16.08 -5.95
N LEU A 114 -6.07 -14.90 -6.20
CA LEU A 114 -5.19 -14.14 -5.31
C LEU A 114 -5.75 -12.73 -5.12
N SER A 115 -5.73 -12.24 -3.88
CA SER A 115 -6.08 -10.85 -3.63
C SER A 115 -5.03 -9.91 -4.21
N PRO A 116 -5.38 -8.64 -4.53
CA PRO A 116 -4.40 -7.66 -5.01
C PRO A 116 -3.20 -7.48 -4.04
N HIS A 117 -3.41 -7.67 -2.74
CA HIS A 117 -2.35 -7.61 -1.73
C HIS A 117 -1.38 -8.78 -1.79
N GLN A 118 -1.81 -9.93 -2.31
CA GLN A 118 -0.98 -11.11 -2.54
C GLN A 118 -0.22 -11.03 -3.87
N CYS A 119 -0.84 -10.42 -4.88
CA CYS A 119 -0.23 -10.17 -6.19
C CYS A 119 0.91 -9.15 -6.12
N VAL A 120 0.77 -8.11 -5.29
CA VAL A 120 1.78 -7.06 -5.08
C VAL A 120 2.04 -6.96 -3.56
N PRO A 121 2.89 -7.82 -2.99
CA PRO A 121 3.08 -7.90 -1.54
C PRO A 121 3.71 -6.62 -0.99
N SER A 122 3.21 -6.16 0.17
CA SER A 122 3.78 -4.97 0.82
C SER A 122 5.03 -5.33 1.62
N LEU A 123 6.08 -4.51 1.54
CA LEU A 123 7.36 -4.77 2.22
C LEU A 123 7.15 -4.99 3.73
N GLU A 124 6.47 -4.05 4.37
CA GLU A 124 6.26 -3.99 5.82
C GLU A 124 5.07 -4.82 6.34
N PHE A 125 4.30 -5.44 5.44
CA PHE A 125 3.12 -6.22 5.81
C PHE A 125 3.11 -7.66 5.31
N SER A 126 3.88 -7.99 4.28
CA SER A 126 3.81 -9.31 3.62
C SER A 126 5.16 -9.91 3.28
N VAL A 127 6.18 -9.07 3.00
CA VAL A 127 7.52 -9.56 2.61
C VAL A 127 8.39 -9.83 3.84
N TYR A 128 8.60 -8.80 4.68
CA TYR A 128 9.45 -8.88 5.87
C TYR A 128 8.60 -9.13 7.11
N VAL A 129 8.04 -10.33 7.21
CA VAL A 129 7.16 -10.74 8.32
C VAL A 129 7.57 -12.10 8.88
N ASN A 130 7.00 -12.46 10.04
CA ASN A 130 7.20 -13.77 10.67
C ASN A 130 8.68 -14.13 10.92
N ASP A 131 9.50 -13.12 11.23
CA ASP A 131 10.94 -13.24 11.47
C ASP A 131 11.72 -13.83 10.29
N ARG A 132 11.24 -13.56 9.06
CA ARG A 132 11.86 -14.04 7.82
C ARG A 132 12.41 -12.89 7.00
N ILE A 133 13.57 -13.12 6.42
CA ILE A 133 14.18 -12.30 5.37
C ILE A 133 14.19 -13.17 4.10
N PRO A 134 13.24 -12.95 3.16
CA PRO A 134 13.12 -13.78 1.97
C PRO A 134 14.21 -13.48 0.94
N ASP A 135 14.57 -14.50 0.16
CA ASP A 135 15.39 -14.31 -1.04
C ASP A 135 14.50 -13.87 -2.20
N LEU A 136 14.57 -12.58 -2.54
CA LEU A 136 13.76 -11.96 -3.57
C LEU A 136 14.37 -12.10 -4.97
N ASP A 137 15.59 -12.63 -5.11
CA ASP A 137 16.21 -12.84 -6.42
C ASP A 137 15.63 -14.06 -7.14
N ALA A 138 14.93 -14.93 -6.41
CA ALA A 138 14.12 -16.02 -6.98
C ALA A 138 12.85 -15.55 -7.73
N LEU A 139 12.47 -14.27 -7.62
CA LEU A 139 11.31 -13.71 -8.30
C LEU A 139 11.66 -13.28 -9.73
N SER A 140 10.74 -13.51 -10.66
CA SER A 140 10.85 -13.00 -12.03
C SER A 140 10.74 -11.47 -12.07
N SER A 141 11.59 -10.83 -12.87
CA SER A 141 11.48 -9.41 -13.19
C SER A 141 10.33 -9.12 -14.18
N PRO A 142 9.70 -7.93 -14.12
CA PRO A 142 9.86 -6.92 -13.05
C PRO A 142 9.16 -7.38 -11.76
N ARG A 143 9.81 -7.17 -10.61
CA ARG A 143 9.19 -7.49 -9.31
C ARG A 143 8.29 -6.34 -8.88
N LEU A 144 7.10 -6.67 -8.38
CA LEU A 144 6.10 -5.69 -7.94
C LEU A 144 5.99 -5.74 -6.42
N PHE A 145 6.26 -4.62 -5.76
CA PHE A 145 6.14 -4.50 -4.31
C PHE A 145 5.24 -3.33 -3.93
N GLY A 146 4.54 -3.47 -2.81
CA GLY A 146 3.78 -2.38 -2.19
C GLY A 146 4.53 -1.80 -1.00
N THR A 147 4.21 -0.57 -0.61
CA THR A 147 4.62 -0.05 0.70
C THR A 147 3.75 1.11 1.18
N HIS A 148 3.71 1.27 2.49
CA HIS A 148 3.20 2.44 3.19
C HIS A 148 4.31 3.23 3.91
N ILE A 149 5.58 2.83 3.76
CA ILE A 149 6.71 3.52 4.40
C ILE A 149 6.85 4.92 3.79
N PRO A 150 7.00 6.00 4.59
CA PRO A 150 7.22 7.34 4.04
C PRO A 150 8.47 7.42 3.17
N PHE A 151 8.47 8.28 2.15
CA PHE A 151 9.53 8.39 1.14
C PHE A 151 10.94 8.46 1.73
N GLN A 152 11.15 9.26 2.77
CA GLN A 152 12.44 9.49 3.42
C GLN A 152 12.92 8.29 4.25
N SER A 153 12.04 7.32 4.54
CA SER A 153 12.35 6.10 5.29
C SER A 153 12.39 4.85 4.42
N LEU A 154 12.26 4.98 3.10
CA LEU A 154 12.42 3.88 2.16
C LEU A 154 13.83 3.25 2.27
N PRO A 155 13.99 1.96 1.94
CA PRO A 155 15.31 1.36 1.81
C PRO A 155 16.18 2.16 0.83
N ALA A 156 17.44 2.44 1.18
CA ALA A 156 18.34 3.25 0.35
C ALA A 156 18.48 2.67 -1.07
N SER A 157 18.49 1.34 -1.18
CA SER A 157 18.55 0.60 -2.45
C SER A 157 17.45 1.01 -3.44
N VAL A 158 16.26 1.45 -2.98
CA VAL A 158 15.17 1.93 -3.85
C VAL A 158 15.60 3.16 -4.64
N ILE A 159 16.25 4.12 -3.97
CA ILE A 159 16.74 5.34 -4.62
C ILE A 159 18.00 5.02 -5.45
N ASP A 160 18.92 4.24 -4.90
CA ASP A 160 20.22 3.95 -5.51
C ASP A 160 20.11 3.11 -6.79
N SER A 161 19.19 2.12 -6.81
CA SER A 161 18.93 1.29 -7.98
C SER A 161 18.23 2.06 -9.11
N GLY A 162 17.59 3.18 -8.79
CA GLY A 162 16.73 3.91 -9.70
C GLY A 162 15.52 3.09 -10.18
N CYS A 163 15.00 2.20 -9.32
CA CYS A 163 13.75 1.50 -9.60
C CYS A 163 12.57 2.50 -9.66
N ARG A 164 11.43 2.05 -10.18
CA ARG A 164 10.28 2.93 -10.40
C ARG A 164 9.38 2.96 -9.17
N ILE A 165 8.93 4.15 -8.79
CA ILE A 165 7.95 4.34 -7.72
C ILE A 165 6.65 4.84 -8.33
N VAL A 166 5.53 4.21 -8.00
CA VAL A 166 4.19 4.70 -8.33
C VAL A 166 3.51 5.10 -7.02
N TYR A 167 3.24 6.40 -6.87
CA TYR A 167 2.57 6.96 -5.70
C TYR A 167 1.14 7.37 -6.02
N LEU A 168 0.21 7.00 -5.15
CA LEU A 168 -1.19 7.41 -5.23
C LEU A 168 -1.64 8.06 -3.92
N TYR A 169 -2.14 9.29 -4.04
CA TYR A 169 -2.74 10.04 -2.94
C TYR A 169 -4.23 10.30 -3.22
N ARG A 170 -4.97 10.68 -2.18
CA ARG A 170 -6.43 10.80 -2.20
C ARG A 170 -6.87 12.04 -1.42
N ASP A 171 -8.09 12.54 -1.62
CA ASP A 171 -8.64 13.58 -0.74
C ASP A 171 -8.53 13.14 0.73
N PRO A 172 -7.89 13.95 1.61
CA PRO A 172 -7.69 13.60 3.01
C PRO A 172 -8.98 13.34 3.76
N LYS A 173 -10.11 13.97 3.38
CA LYS A 173 -11.43 13.75 4.01
C LYS A 173 -11.94 12.34 3.73
N ASP A 174 -11.84 11.91 2.48
CA ASP A 174 -12.22 10.55 2.08
C ASP A 174 -11.25 9.49 2.60
N CYS A 175 -9.94 9.78 2.57
CA CYS A 175 -8.91 8.92 3.13
C CYS A 175 -9.14 8.72 4.64
N PHE A 176 -9.47 9.81 5.36
CA PHE A 176 -9.81 9.81 6.77
C PHE A 176 -11.00 8.89 7.07
N ILE A 177 -12.14 9.04 6.37
CA ILE A 177 -13.33 8.20 6.58
C ILE A 177 -13.05 6.74 6.27
N SER A 178 -12.32 6.47 5.18
CA SER A 178 -11.91 5.11 4.81
C SER A 178 -11.03 4.47 5.89
N LEU A 179 -10.12 5.25 6.48
CA LEU A 179 -9.25 4.82 7.57
C LEU A 179 -9.98 4.64 8.89
N TRP A 180 -10.91 5.52 9.23
CA TRP A 180 -11.74 5.41 10.44
C TRP A 180 -12.53 4.10 10.46
N HIS A 181 -13.27 3.81 9.38
CA HIS A 181 -13.99 2.55 9.24
C HIS A 181 -13.06 1.33 9.30
N PHE A 182 -11.92 1.40 8.61
CA PHE A 182 -10.95 0.31 8.59
C PHE A 182 -10.38 0.05 9.99
N ALA A 183 -9.96 1.09 10.70
CA ALA A 183 -9.46 0.99 12.07
C ALA A 183 -10.51 0.41 13.03
N ASN A 184 -11.78 0.82 12.90
CA ASN A 184 -12.87 0.31 13.73
C ASN A 184 -13.20 -1.16 13.48
N LYS A 185 -13.10 -1.67 12.25
CA LYS A 185 -13.20 -3.12 11.98
C LYS A 185 -12.14 -3.91 12.74
N PHE A 186 -10.91 -3.40 12.81
CA PHE A 186 -9.82 -4.01 13.58
C PHE A 186 -10.01 -3.90 15.09
N ARG A 187 -10.56 -2.79 15.60
CA ARG A 187 -10.85 -2.62 17.03
C ARG A 187 -11.98 -3.53 17.49
N ALA A 188 -13.05 -3.63 16.70
CA ALA A 188 -14.15 -4.55 16.93
C ALA A 188 -13.65 -6.00 17.05
N LYS A 189 -12.82 -6.45 16.09
CA LYS A 189 -12.24 -7.81 16.08
C LYS A 189 -11.47 -8.13 17.38
N ASP A 190 -10.80 -7.16 17.96
CA ASP A 190 -9.96 -7.34 19.14
C ASP A 190 -10.65 -6.94 20.45
N ASN A 191 -11.98 -6.76 20.43
CA ASN A 191 -12.78 -6.33 21.58
C ASN A 191 -12.21 -5.07 22.24
N ILE A 192 -11.88 -4.08 21.40
CA ILE A 192 -11.47 -2.74 21.80
C ILE A 192 -12.60 -1.79 21.44
N GLU A 193 -12.92 -0.86 22.35
CA GLU A 193 -13.90 0.21 22.13
C GLU A 193 -13.68 0.88 20.78
N LEU A 194 -14.73 1.19 20.03
CA LEU A 194 -14.58 1.81 18.72
C LEU A 194 -14.17 3.28 18.86
N TRP A 195 -13.41 3.78 17.90
CA TRP A 195 -13.18 5.21 17.80
C TRP A 195 -14.48 5.91 17.42
N THR A 196 -14.82 6.96 18.15
CA THR A 196 -15.74 7.98 17.66
C THR A 196 -15.09 8.77 16.51
N LEU A 197 -15.90 9.50 15.73
CA LEU A 197 -15.36 10.35 14.66
C LEU A 197 -14.50 11.48 15.23
N ASP A 198 -14.95 12.16 16.30
CA ASP A 198 -14.22 13.26 16.93
C ASP A 198 -12.85 12.83 17.46
N GLU A 199 -12.78 11.72 18.18
CA GLU A 199 -11.50 11.22 18.69
C GLU A 199 -10.54 10.86 17.57
N PHE A 200 -11.05 10.22 16.51
CA PHE A 200 -10.23 9.83 15.37
C PHE A 200 -9.76 11.06 14.58
N LEU A 201 -10.63 12.07 14.43
CA LEU A 201 -10.31 13.34 13.81
C LEU A 201 -9.20 14.07 14.56
N GLU A 202 -9.26 14.09 15.89
CA GLU A 202 -8.22 14.71 16.72
C GLU A 202 -6.86 14.04 16.48
N HIS A 203 -6.81 12.70 16.51
CA HIS A 203 -5.57 11.96 16.24
C HIS A 203 -5.05 12.21 14.83
N PHE A 204 -5.91 12.09 13.82
CA PHE A 204 -5.52 12.26 12.43
C PHE A 204 -5.05 13.68 12.12
N SER A 205 -5.73 14.70 12.66
CA SER A 205 -5.37 16.12 12.51
C SER A 205 -4.00 16.44 13.12
N ASN A 206 -3.66 15.78 14.23
CA ASN A 206 -2.34 15.87 14.87
C ASN A 206 -1.28 14.98 14.20
N GLY A 207 -1.60 14.35 13.06
CA GLY A 207 -0.69 13.50 12.30
C GLY A 207 -0.51 12.08 12.84
N ILE A 208 -1.27 11.69 13.88
CA ILE A 208 -1.19 10.38 14.52
C ILE A 208 -2.12 9.40 13.79
N SER A 209 -1.58 8.75 12.77
CA SER A 209 -2.25 7.69 12.01
C SER A 209 -1.25 6.63 11.54
N PRO A 210 -1.67 5.42 11.13
CA PRO A 210 -0.75 4.45 10.53
C PRO A 210 -0.01 5.07 9.34
N PHE A 211 1.32 5.12 9.43
CA PHE A 211 2.28 5.75 8.51
C PHE A 211 2.07 7.26 8.30
N GLY A 212 1.27 7.90 9.15
CA GLY A 212 1.11 9.35 9.14
C GLY A 212 2.31 10.07 9.76
N PRO A 213 2.35 11.42 9.66
CA PRO A 213 1.25 12.30 9.25
C PRO A 213 0.89 12.20 7.76
N TYR A 214 -0.41 12.25 7.43
CA TYR A 214 -0.90 12.10 6.05
C TYR A 214 -0.26 13.09 5.08
N TRP A 215 -0.27 14.37 5.42
CA TRP A 215 0.23 15.44 4.55
C TRP A 215 1.73 15.34 4.33
N ASP A 216 2.49 15.10 5.38
CA ASP A 216 3.94 14.90 5.33
C ASP A 216 4.30 13.67 4.48
N HIS A 217 3.51 12.59 4.56
CA HIS A 217 3.64 11.42 3.70
C HIS A 217 3.44 11.78 2.22
N VAL A 218 2.37 12.52 1.88
CA VAL A 218 2.10 12.98 0.51
C VAL A 218 3.22 13.90 0.00
N LEU A 219 3.65 14.87 0.80
CA LEU A 219 4.70 15.82 0.44
C LEU A 219 6.05 15.12 0.20
N GLY A 220 6.38 14.09 0.97
CA GLY A 220 7.62 13.32 0.75
C GLY A 220 7.69 12.72 -0.65
N TYR A 221 6.61 12.06 -1.09
CA TYR A 221 6.53 11.49 -2.43
C TYR A 221 6.37 12.55 -3.52
N TRP A 222 5.71 13.68 -3.23
CA TRP A 222 5.59 14.80 -4.15
C TRP A 222 6.95 15.43 -4.45
N ASN A 223 7.77 15.67 -3.42
CA ASN A 223 9.13 16.16 -3.59
C ASN A 223 9.98 15.15 -4.37
N GLY A 224 9.84 13.85 -4.09
CA GLY A 224 10.48 12.80 -4.88
C GLY A 224 10.09 12.82 -6.36
N HIS A 225 8.82 13.12 -6.67
CA HIS A 225 8.33 13.33 -8.03
C HIS A 225 8.92 14.56 -8.70
N LEU A 226 9.01 15.70 -8.00
CA LEU A 226 9.62 16.91 -8.55
C LEU A 226 11.11 16.73 -8.84
N GLU A 227 11.84 16.03 -7.97
CA GLU A 227 13.26 15.75 -8.14
C GLU A 227 13.54 14.71 -9.25
N ARG A 228 12.67 13.70 -9.38
CA ARG A 228 12.89 12.53 -10.26
C ARG A 228 11.61 12.12 -10.97
N PRO A 229 11.01 12.97 -11.83
CA PRO A 229 9.71 12.70 -12.45
C PRO A 229 9.69 11.44 -13.33
N GLN A 230 10.84 11.03 -13.86
CA GLN A 230 11.04 9.80 -14.62
C GLN A 230 11.12 8.53 -13.77
N LYS A 231 11.29 8.66 -12.44
CA LYS A 231 11.40 7.54 -11.49
C LYS A 231 10.27 7.50 -10.48
N VAL A 232 9.53 8.59 -10.28
CA VAL A 232 8.39 8.65 -9.37
C VAL A 232 7.17 9.16 -10.14
N LEU A 233 6.22 8.27 -10.40
CA LEU A 233 4.91 8.63 -10.95
C LEU A 233 3.98 9.01 -9.81
N PHE A 234 3.41 10.21 -9.86
CA PHE A 234 2.50 10.73 -8.84
C PHE A 234 1.09 10.84 -9.42
N LEU A 235 0.12 10.15 -8.80
CA LEU A 235 -1.28 10.04 -9.26
C LEU A 235 -2.25 10.47 -8.17
N LYS A 236 -3.37 11.09 -8.55
CA LYS A 236 -4.51 11.44 -7.67
C LYS A 236 -5.63 10.42 -7.85
N TYR A 237 -6.18 9.89 -6.74
CA TYR A 237 -7.24 8.88 -6.75
C TYR A 237 -8.49 9.37 -7.48
N GLU A 238 -8.85 10.64 -7.27
CA GLU A 238 -10.02 11.26 -7.89
C GLU A 238 -9.88 11.33 -9.42
N GLU A 239 -8.70 11.68 -9.93
CA GLU A 239 -8.43 11.71 -11.37
C GLU A 239 -8.39 10.31 -11.98
N LEU A 240 -7.79 9.34 -11.26
CA LEU A 240 -7.78 7.94 -11.67
C LEU A 240 -9.22 7.37 -11.74
N MET A 241 -10.12 7.78 -10.83
CA MET A 241 -11.54 7.42 -10.87
C MET A 241 -12.28 8.09 -12.03
N GLN A 242 -11.97 9.36 -12.31
CA GLN A 242 -12.65 10.14 -13.35
C GLN A 242 -12.21 9.74 -14.77
N HIS A 243 -10.93 9.44 -14.95
CA HIS A 243 -10.31 9.15 -16.25
C HIS A 243 -9.43 7.88 -16.21
N PRO A 244 -10.00 6.71 -15.88
CA PRO A 244 -9.23 5.50 -15.63
C PRO A 244 -8.38 5.05 -16.83
N GLU A 245 -8.88 5.19 -18.06
CA GLU A 245 -8.14 4.83 -19.29
C GLU A 245 -6.86 5.66 -19.45
N VAL A 246 -6.94 6.97 -19.27
CA VAL A 246 -5.80 7.90 -19.41
C VAL A 246 -4.72 7.56 -18.39
N HIS A 247 -5.10 7.39 -17.13
CA HIS A 247 -4.14 7.11 -16.07
C HIS A 247 -3.61 5.68 -16.12
N LEU A 248 -4.38 4.71 -16.63
CA LEU A 248 -3.90 3.34 -16.84
C LEU A 248 -2.87 3.28 -17.97
N LYS A 249 -3.09 3.98 -19.09
CA LYS A 249 -2.10 4.10 -20.17
C LYS A 249 -0.81 4.77 -19.67
N ARG A 250 -0.95 5.86 -18.91
CA ARG A 250 0.18 6.55 -18.26
C ARG A 250 0.94 5.64 -17.29
N LEU A 251 0.24 4.84 -16.49
CA LEU A 251 0.85 3.85 -15.60
C LEU A 251 1.64 2.80 -16.41
N ALA A 252 1.05 2.26 -17.47
CA ALA A 252 1.66 1.25 -18.34
C ALA A 252 2.94 1.77 -19.01
N GLU A 253 2.89 2.98 -19.58
CA GLU A 253 4.05 3.64 -20.16
C GLU A 253 5.16 3.84 -19.11
N PHE A 254 4.80 4.38 -17.94
CA PHE A 254 5.75 4.65 -16.87
C PHE A 254 6.48 3.39 -16.40
N VAL A 255 5.77 2.27 -16.23
CA VAL A 255 6.38 1.00 -15.79
C VAL A 255 7.07 0.22 -16.92
N GLY A 256 7.12 0.80 -18.13
CA GLY A 256 7.86 0.24 -19.27
C GLY A 256 7.10 -0.85 -20.03
N CYS A 257 5.78 -0.88 -19.94
CA CYS A 257 4.93 -1.78 -20.72
C CYS A 257 3.77 -1.01 -21.38
N PRO A 258 4.04 0.01 -22.22
CA PRO A 258 2.99 0.79 -22.89
C PRO A 258 2.05 -0.13 -23.68
N PHE A 259 0.79 0.27 -23.80
CA PHE A 259 -0.16 -0.46 -24.65
C PHE A 259 0.18 -0.24 -26.13
N THR A 260 0.04 -1.29 -26.94
CA THR A 260 0.15 -1.15 -28.40
C THR A 260 -1.16 -0.62 -28.99
N GLU A 261 -1.11 -0.06 -30.20
CA GLU A 261 -2.33 0.34 -30.90
C GLU A 261 -3.33 -0.81 -31.07
N ASP A 262 -2.83 -2.03 -31.25
CA ASP A 262 -3.68 -3.21 -31.39
C ASP A 262 -4.32 -3.60 -30.05
N GLU A 263 -3.57 -3.56 -28.94
CA GLU A 263 -4.14 -3.77 -27.59
C GLU A 263 -5.24 -2.74 -27.29
N GLU A 264 -5.08 -1.49 -27.72
CA GLU A 264 -6.09 -0.46 -27.59
C GLU A 264 -7.33 -0.73 -28.47
N LYS A 265 -7.13 -1.09 -29.75
CA LYS A 265 -8.23 -1.44 -30.67
C LYS A 265 -9.00 -2.68 -30.22
N GLU A 266 -8.32 -3.64 -29.60
CA GLU A 266 -8.91 -4.88 -29.07
C GLU A 266 -9.61 -4.70 -27.71
N GLY A 267 -9.54 -3.50 -27.12
CA GLY A 267 -10.23 -3.19 -25.86
C GLY A 267 -9.54 -3.75 -24.61
N VAL A 268 -8.22 -3.98 -24.65
CA VAL A 268 -7.45 -4.54 -23.53
C VAL A 268 -7.46 -3.58 -22.34
N VAL A 269 -7.38 -2.27 -22.58
CA VAL A 269 -7.37 -1.22 -21.54
C VAL A 269 -8.68 -1.26 -20.75
N GLU A 270 -9.81 -1.27 -21.45
CA GLU A 270 -11.17 -1.35 -20.91
C GLU A 270 -11.39 -2.70 -20.20
N GLY A 271 -10.83 -3.77 -20.75
CA GLY A 271 -10.82 -5.10 -20.14
C GLY A 271 -10.13 -5.11 -18.77
N ILE A 272 -8.96 -4.49 -18.65
CA ILE A 272 -8.24 -4.36 -17.37
C ILE A 272 -9.01 -3.48 -16.39
N ILE A 273 -9.58 -2.36 -16.84
CA ILE A 273 -10.39 -1.48 -15.99
C ILE A 273 -11.60 -2.23 -15.44
N ARG A 274 -12.32 -2.97 -16.29
CA ARG A 274 -13.46 -3.79 -15.88
C ARG A 274 -13.05 -4.88 -14.90
N LEU A 275 -11.96 -5.59 -15.18
CA LEU A 275 -11.40 -6.62 -14.29
C LEU A 275 -11.01 -6.05 -12.91
N CYS A 276 -10.43 -4.85 -12.88
CA CYS A 276 -9.96 -4.21 -11.67
C CYS A 276 -11.01 -3.29 -11.01
N SER A 277 -12.24 -3.23 -11.55
CA SER A 277 -13.30 -2.40 -11.00
C SER A 277 -13.64 -2.78 -9.56
N PHE A 278 -14.12 -1.82 -8.77
CA PHE A 278 -14.56 -2.08 -7.40
C PHE A 278 -15.63 -3.18 -7.36
N GLU A 279 -16.63 -3.09 -8.24
CA GLU A 279 -17.71 -4.08 -8.35
C GLU A 279 -17.16 -5.47 -8.65
N ASN A 280 -16.28 -5.63 -9.64
CA ASN A 280 -15.73 -6.95 -9.95
C ASN A 280 -14.86 -7.47 -8.80
N LEU A 281 -13.86 -6.70 -8.34
CA LEU A 281 -12.92 -7.15 -7.31
C LEU A 281 -13.62 -7.49 -5.99
N SER A 282 -14.58 -6.67 -5.55
CA SER A 282 -15.29 -6.92 -4.28
C SER A 282 -16.19 -8.15 -4.33
N ASN A 283 -16.60 -8.60 -5.52
CA ASN A 283 -17.45 -9.77 -5.73
C ASN A 283 -16.69 -11.07 -5.98
N LEU A 284 -15.37 -11.04 -6.20
CA LEU A 284 -14.57 -12.26 -6.36
C LEU A 284 -14.51 -13.04 -5.03
N GLU A 285 -14.65 -14.36 -5.10
CA GLU A 285 -14.68 -15.23 -3.90
C GLU A 285 -13.40 -15.10 -3.06
N VAL A 286 -12.23 -14.96 -3.68
CA VAL A 286 -10.97 -14.68 -2.95
C VAL A 286 -11.04 -13.41 -2.11
N ASN A 287 -11.83 -12.40 -2.52
CA ASN A 287 -11.97 -11.14 -1.79
C ASN A 287 -13.15 -11.16 -0.81
N LYS A 288 -14.20 -11.95 -1.05
CA LYS A 288 -15.34 -12.06 -0.14
C LYS A 288 -15.04 -12.92 1.09
N ILE A 289 -14.45 -14.10 0.88
CA ILE A 289 -14.23 -15.10 1.93
C ILE A 289 -12.76 -15.45 2.14
N GLY A 290 -11.87 -15.03 1.24
CA GLY A 290 -10.45 -15.28 1.35
C GLY A 290 -9.78 -14.46 2.47
N ARG A 291 -8.57 -14.89 2.82
CA ARG A 291 -7.78 -14.31 3.91
C ARG A 291 -6.35 -14.06 3.46
N SER A 292 -5.73 -13.04 4.02
CA SER A 292 -4.32 -12.72 3.81
C SER A 292 -3.57 -12.72 5.14
N GLU A 293 -2.37 -13.30 5.15
CA GLU A 293 -1.45 -13.22 6.28
C GLU A 293 -0.64 -11.94 6.21
N LEU A 294 -0.75 -11.09 7.23
CA LEU A 294 -0.01 -9.84 7.32
C LEU A 294 0.80 -9.76 8.63
N ALA A 295 1.75 -8.81 8.71
CA ALA A 295 2.49 -8.50 9.95
C ALA A 295 1.59 -8.24 11.18
N ILE A 296 0.33 -7.87 10.93
CA ILE A 296 -0.69 -7.56 11.95
C ILE A 296 -1.65 -8.73 12.21
N GLY A 297 -1.30 -9.92 11.75
CA GLY A 297 -2.09 -11.15 11.82
C GLY A 297 -2.95 -11.39 10.58
N THR A 298 -3.69 -12.50 10.60
CA THR A 298 -4.59 -12.89 9.51
C THR A 298 -5.77 -11.94 9.38
N VAL A 299 -6.01 -11.43 8.17
CA VAL A 299 -7.11 -10.51 7.85
C VAL A 299 -8.01 -11.10 6.77
N GLU A 300 -9.31 -10.86 6.87
CA GLU A 300 -10.27 -11.18 5.81
C GLU A 300 -10.12 -10.17 4.68
N ASN A 301 -10.07 -10.64 3.44
CA ASN A 301 -9.86 -9.77 2.29
C ASN A 301 -11.01 -8.76 2.09
N SER A 302 -12.21 -9.09 2.56
CA SER A 302 -13.40 -8.24 2.50
C SER A 302 -13.21 -6.92 3.27
N ILE A 303 -12.28 -6.87 4.23
CA ILE A 303 -11.97 -5.67 5.00
C ILE A 303 -11.45 -4.52 4.12
N PHE A 304 -10.86 -4.83 2.96
CA PHE A 304 -10.30 -3.85 2.04
C PHE A 304 -11.35 -3.18 1.15
N PHE A 305 -12.54 -3.75 1.04
CA PHE A 305 -13.63 -3.26 0.20
C PHE A 305 -14.74 -2.62 1.08
N ARG A 306 -15.18 -1.41 0.70
CA ARG A 306 -16.24 -0.68 1.41
C ARG A 306 -17.20 0.02 0.46
N ARG A 307 -16.76 1.08 -0.22
CA ARG A 307 -17.57 1.83 -1.20
C ARG A 307 -16.86 2.06 -2.54
N GLY A 308 -15.56 2.36 -2.50
CA GLY A 308 -14.78 2.56 -3.74
C GLY A 308 -15.20 3.79 -4.56
N GLU A 309 -15.76 4.81 -3.91
CA GLU A 309 -16.28 6.04 -4.53
C GLU A 309 -15.52 7.27 -4.04
N VAL A 310 -15.69 8.40 -4.73
CA VAL A 310 -15.18 9.73 -4.35
C VAL A 310 -16.29 10.53 -3.66
N GLY A 311 -15.95 11.25 -2.59
CA GLY A 311 -16.86 12.18 -1.92
C GLY A 311 -17.72 11.57 -0.82
N ASP A 312 -17.47 10.32 -0.43
CA ASP A 312 -18.24 9.67 0.64
C ASP A 312 -18.11 10.40 1.99
N TRP A 313 -17.05 11.18 2.18
CA TRP A 313 -16.87 12.00 3.38
C TRP A 313 -18.08 12.90 3.71
N VAL A 314 -18.87 13.33 2.73
CA VAL A 314 -20.08 14.14 2.94
C VAL A 314 -21.16 13.42 3.74
N ASN A 315 -21.17 12.08 3.71
CA ASN A 315 -22.14 11.25 4.42
C ASN A 315 -21.77 11.05 5.91
N HIS A 316 -20.59 11.48 6.32
CA HIS A 316 -20.01 11.16 7.62
C HIS A 316 -19.52 12.38 8.40
N LEU A 317 -18.88 13.34 7.72
CA LEU A 317 -18.30 14.51 8.36
C LEU A 317 -19.34 15.62 8.50
N THR A 318 -19.33 16.30 9.64
CA THR A 318 -20.01 17.59 9.76
C THR A 318 -19.25 18.65 8.95
N PRO A 319 -19.91 19.76 8.56
CA PRO A 319 -19.22 20.85 7.86
C PRO A 319 -17.99 21.38 8.62
N GLU A 320 -18.03 21.38 9.95
CA GLU A 320 -16.91 21.82 10.79
C GLU A 320 -15.73 20.85 10.74
N MET A 321 -15.99 19.54 10.82
CA MET A 321 -14.95 18.52 10.69
C MET A 321 -14.29 18.57 9.30
N ALA A 322 -15.08 18.74 8.25
CA ALA A 322 -14.59 18.87 6.89
C ALA A 322 -13.72 20.12 6.72
N ARG A 323 -14.17 21.27 7.24
CA ARG A 323 -13.42 22.53 7.23
C ARG A 323 -12.09 22.39 7.96
N ARG A 324 -12.06 21.76 9.14
CA ARG A 324 -10.82 21.52 9.88
C ARG A 324 -9.79 20.76 9.05
N LEU A 325 -10.20 19.69 8.36
CA LEU A 325 -9.29 18.92 7.49
C LEU A 325 -8.84 19.72 6.27
N GLU A 326 -9.72 20.53 5.69
CA GLU A 326 -9.42 21.42 4.58
C GLU A 326 -8.37 22.48 4.96
N GLU A 327 -8.58 23.20 6.06
CA GLU A 327 -7.63 24.21 6.58
C GLU A 327 -6.25 23.62 6.87
N ILE A 328 -6.18 22.43 7.47
CA ILE A 328 -4.90 21.73 7.68
C ILE A 328 -4.25 21.40 6.34
N THR A 329 -5.05 20.93 5.36
CA THR A 329 -4.56 20.56 4.04
C THR A 329 -4.01 21.75 3.28
N GLU A 330 -4.74 22.85 3.22
CA GLU A 330 -4.30 24.10 2.60
C GLU A 330 -3.02 24.64 3.27
N SER A 331 -2.98 24.61 4.60
CA SER A 331 -1.81 25.05 5.37
C SER A 331 -0.58 24.19 5.06
N LYS A 332 -0.73 22.86 5.09
CA LYS A 332 0.35 21.90 4.86
C LYS A 332 0.84 21.90 3.42
N PHE A 333 -0.05 22.06 2.44
CA PHE A 333 0.30 22.05 1.02
C PHE A 333 0.62 23.43 0.45
N ARG A 334 0.53 24.49 1.26
CA ARG A 334 0.88 25.84 0.83
C ARG A 334 2.27 25.89 0.19
N GLY A 335 2.32 26.35 -1.05
CA GLY A 335 3.57 26.50 -1.81
C GLY A 335 4.11 25.22 -2.44
N SER A 336 3.47 24.05 -2.24
CA SER A 336 3.89 22.80 -2.89
C SER A 336 3.37 22.66 -4.33
N GLY A 337 2.29 23.36 -4.67
CA GLY A 337 1.56 23.19 -5.93
C GLY A 337 0.48 22.08 -5.87
N LEU A 338 0.33 21.39 -4.74
CA LEU A 338 -0.76 20.44 -4.53
C LEU A 338 -2.02 21.14 -4.03
N SER A 339 -3.17 20.74 -4.58
CA SER A 339 -4.50 21.16 -4.14
C SER A 339 -5.52 20.02 -4.30
N PHE A 340 -6.66 20.14 -3.62
CA PHE A 340 -7.77 19.20 -3.76
C PHE A 340 -8.93 19.75 -4.56
#